data_AF-A0A9D6Q6P8-F1
#
_entry.id   AF-A0A9D6Q6P8-F1
#
_cell.length_a   1.000
_cell.length_b   1.000
_cell.length_c   1.000
_cell.angle_alpha   90.00
_cell.angle_beta   90.00
_cell.angle_gamma   90.00
#
_symmetry.space_group_name_H-M   'P 1'
#
loop_
_entity.id
_entity.type
_entity.pdbx_description
1 polymer ?
#
loop_
_entity_poly.entity_id
_entity_poly.type
_entity_poly.pdbx_seq_one_letter_code
_entity_poly.pdbx_strand_id
1 'polypeptide(L)'
;MLHRLKLRLLYAAAFNRDKEARKRKMRVILLSGFYTYPPFLAIAYFIAFETRAIALLIIGLLYALTCIPVVFYAYAKGFGSPFLTLFRERRVELLWLAIKIGFIYPFFLYFMMLGLVEFVFGYATVRAAMISFVAAAVARDGFEIGYYRARSPDQRIHIFPDGASILPYLKSAPLACILLFISVSCGVGFFLGPTLENPIHQILLAGIVVGVMTTIAYARATCASSPKLLARFFIWPGFTMAVTYFLGLLYIFRMMLETTLPPSVELALLMVISSAWLILEVQFVGYLTGRIDSG
;
A
#
# COMPACT_ATOMS: atom_id res chain seq x y z
N MET A 1 3.03 0.29 -1.25
CA MET A 1 2.48 1.23 -0.26
C MET A 1 3.50 2.25 0.21
N LEU A 2 4.75 2.14 -0.27
CA LEU A 2 5.86 3.09 -0.19
C LEU A 2 5.46 4.57 -0.31
N HIS A 3 4.61 4.91 -1.29
CA HIS A 3 4.21 6.30 -1.51
C HIS A 3 3.44 6.86 -0.31
N ARG A 4 2.60 6.05 0.33
CA ARG A 4 1.79 6.44 1.49
C ARG A 4 2.64 6.63 2.75
N LEU A 5 3.67 5.81 2.93
CA LEU A 5 4.66 5.96 3.99
C LEU A 5 5.37 7.31 3.87
N LYS A 6 5.84 7.64 2.65
CA LYS A 6 6.54 8.90 2.36
C LYS A 6 5.63 10.12 2.49
N LEU A 7 4.41 10.10 1.91
CA LEU A 7 3.46 11.22 1.96
C LEU A 7 3.14 11.63 3.40
N ARG A 8 3.05 10.66 4.30
CA ARG A 8 2.70 10.92 5.70
C ARG A 8 3.90 11.31 6.55
N LEU A 9 5.02 10.61 6.43
CA LEU A 9 6.17 10.87 7.29
C LEU A 9 6.89 12.17 6.90
N LEU A 10 6.98 12.44 5.60
CA LEU A 10 7.77 13.56 5.09
C LEU A 10 6.91 14.82 4.88
N TYR A 11 5.63 14.67 4.49
CA TYR A 11 4.85 15.80 3.97
C TYR A 11 3.54 16.11 4.72
N ALA A 12 3.11 15.29 5.69
CA ALA A 12 1.80 15.44 6.34
C ALA A 12 1.55 16.80 7.03
N ALA A 13 2.60 17.46 7.52
CA ALA A 13 2.47 18.69 8.29
C ALA A 13 1.85 19.84 7.48
N ALA A 14 2.24 19.98 6.20
CA ALA A 14 1.76 21.04 5.33
C ALA A 14 0.29 20.84 4.92
N PHE A 15 -0.14 19.60 4.70
CA PHE A 15 -1.51 19.29 4.32
C PHE A 15 -2.52 19.48 5.46
N ASN A 16 -2.12 19.13 6.69
CA ASN A 16 -3.03 19.18 7.85
C ASN A 16 -3.49 20.60 8.24
N ARG A 17 -2.74 21.63 7.82
CA ARG A 17 -3.06 23.04 8.08
C ARG A 17 -4.11 23.60 7.12
N ASP A 18 -4.25 23.06 5.90
CA ASP A 18 -5.19 23.55 4.88
C ASP A 18 -6.60 22.94 5.06
N LYS A 19 -7.56 23.74 5.58
CA LYS A 19 -8.96 23.32 5.78
C LYS A 19 -9.70 23.09 4.46
N GLU A 20 -9.45 23.90 3.44
CA GLU A 20 -10.18 23.84 2.17
C GLU A 20 -9.71 22.68 1.30
N ALA A 21 -8.42 22.36 1.33
CA ALA A 21 -7.91 21.14 0.71
C ALA A 21 -8.48 19.87 1.36
N ARG A 22 -8.67 19.85 2.68
CA ARG A 22 -9.31 18.71 3.37
C ARG A 22 -10.77 18.51 2.96
N LYS A 23 -11.55 19.58 2.84
CA LYS A 23 -12.94 19.49 2.33
C LYS A 23 -12.99 19.00 0.89
N ARG A 24 -12.11 19.53 0.01
CA ARG A 24 -12.01 19.08 -1.39
C ARG A 24 -11.63 17.61 -1.48
N LYS A 25 -10.63 17.19 -0.71
CA LYS A 25 -10.21 15.78 -0.60
C LYS A 25 -11.36 14.87 -0.20
N MET A 26 -12.14 15.25 0.82
CA MET A 26 -13.28 14.43 1.26
C MET A 26 -14.32 14.26 0.15
N ARG A 27 -14.63 15.33 -0.59
CA ARG A 27 -15.53 15.26 -1.76
C ARG A 27 -14.99 14.33 -2.84
N VAL A 28 -13.71 14.44 -3.18
CA VAL A 28 -13.07 13.58 -4.19
C VAL A 28 -13.11 12.10 -3.79
N ILE A 29 -12.87 11.80 -2.51
CA ILE A 29 -12.91 10.43 -1.97
C ILE A 29 -14.33 9.84 -2.02
N LEU A 30 -15.34 10.63 -1.66
CA LEU A 30 -16.73 10.18 -1.70
C LEU A 30 -17.18 9.90 -3.14
N LEU A 31 -16.84 10.79 -4.08
CA LEU A 31 -17.18 10.64 -5.49
C LEU A 31 -16.49 9.44 -6.14
N SER A 32 -15.26 9.11 -5.73
CA SER A 32 -14.52 8.00 -6.35
C SER A 32 -15.10 6.63 -6.00
N GLY A 33 -15.55 6.44 -4.75
CA GLY A 33 -16.24 5.22 -4.34
C GLY A 33 -17.52 5.02 -5.14
N PHE A 34 -18.32 6.08 -5.31
CA PHE A 34 -19.55 6.03 -6.10
C PHE A 34 -19.28 5.78 -7.59
N TYR A 35 -18.27 6.43 -8.17
CA TYR A 35 -17.96 6.28 -9.59
C TYR A 35 -17.50 4.86 -9.98
N THR A 36 -16.74 4.21 -9.10
CA THR A 36 -16.18 2.87 -9.38
C THR A 36 -17.13 1.74 -9.06
N TYR A 37 -18.18 1.99 -8.26
CA TYR A 37 -19.12 0.97 -7.83
C TYR A 37 -19.97 0.38 -8.99
N PRO A 38 -20.64 1.17 -9.86
CA PRO A 38 -21.39 0.62 -10.98
C PRO A 38 -20.54 -0.17 -11.98
N PRO A 39 -19.35 0.30 -12.42
CA PRO A 39 -18.46 -0.50 -13.26
C PRO A 39 -18.05 -1.80 -12.58
N PHE A 40 -17.75 -1.78 -11.28
CA PHE A 40 -17.40 -2.98 -10.53
C PHE A 40 -18.56 -3.98 -10.51
N LEU A 41 -19.79 -3.54 -10.22
CA LEU A 41 -20.95 -4.41 -10.26
C LEU A 41 -21.14 -5.01 -11.66
N ALA A 42 -21.05 -4.21 -12.71
CA ALA A 42 -21.15 -4.72 -14.08
C ALA A 42 -20.10 -5.80 -14.36
N ILE A 43 -18.83 -5.53 -14.03
CA ILE A 43 -17.73 -6.50 -14.17
C ILE A 43 -18.04 -7.78 -13.40
N ALA A 44 -18.47 -7.68 -12.14
CA ALA A 44 -18.75 -8.84 -11.31
C ALA A 44 -19.96 -9.68 -11.76
N TYR A 45 -20.99 -9.04 -12.35
CA TYR A 45 -22.20 -9.72 -12.82
C TYR A 45 -22.04 -10.34 -14.21
N PHE A 46 -21.35 -9.65 -15.13
CA PHE A 46 -21.23 -10.10 -16.52
C PHE A 46 -20.08 -11.08 -16.76
N ILE A 47 -19.17 -11.23 -15.81
CA ILE A 47 -18.00 -12.10 -15.94
C ILE A 47 -18.23 -13.39 -15.17
N ALA A 48 -18.55 -14.45 -15.91
CA ALA A 48 -18.54 -15.82 -15.43
C ALA A 48 -17.39 -16.57 -16.12
N PHE A 49 -16.47 -17.12 -15.32
CA PHE A 49 -15.45 -18.04 -15.79
C PHE A 49 -15.60 -19.37 -15.06
N GLU A 50 -15.18 -20.46 -15.70
CA GLU A 50 -15.26 -21.81 -15.15
C GLU A 50 -14.42 -21.97 -13.87
N THR A 51 -13.25 -21.32 -13.79
CA THR A 51 -12.40 -21.38 -12.61
C THR A 51 -12.51 -20.10 -11.77
N ARG A 52 -12.71 -20.28 -10.46
CA ARG A 52 -12.80 -19.18 -9.48
C ARG A 52 -11.56 -18.29 -9.51
N ALA A 53 -10.38 -18.87 -9.66
CA ALA A 53 -9.12 -18.12 -9.72
C ALA A 53 -9.07 -17.17 -10.94
N ILE A 54 -9.39 -17.66 -12.14
CA ILE A 54 -9.39 -16.84 -13.36
C ILE A 54 -10.44 -15.73 -13.27
N ALA A 55 -11.63 -16.04 -12.76
CA ALA A 55 -12.68 -15.04 -12.54
C ALA A 55 -12.19 -13.90 -11.63
N LEU A 56 -11.63 -14.23 -10.46
CA LEU A 56 -11.16 -13.24 -9.50
C LEU A 56 -9.99 -12.41 -10.04
N LEU A 57 -9.10 -13.02 -10.82
CA LEU A 57 -7.98 -12.32 -11.46
C LEU A 57 -8.48 -11.25 -12.42
N ILE A 58 -9.38 -11.64 -13.32
CA ILE A 58 -9.90 -10.78 -14.38
C ILE A 58 -10.75 -9.67 -13.79
N ILE A 59 -11.61 -9.98 -12.80
CA ILE A 59 -12.36 -8.96 -12.06
C ILE A 59 -11.41 -7.97 -11.40
N GLY A 60 -10.35 -8.45 -10.75
CA GLY A 60 -9.34 -7.59 -10.12
C GLY A 60 -8.61 -6.69 -11.12
N LEU A 61 -8.20 -7.23 -12.27
CA LEU A 61 -7.53 -6.48 -13.35
C LEU A 61 -8.44 -5.40 -13.94
N LEU A 62 -9.68 -5.77 -14.29
CA LEU A 62 -10.65 -4.83 -14.84
C LEU A 62 -11.02 -3.76 -13.81
N TYR A 63 -11.20 -4.14 -12.55
CA TYR A 63 -11.43 -3.18 -11.47
C TYR A 63 -10.26 -2.20 -11.31
N ALA A 64 -9.02 -2.69 -11.35
CA ALA A 64 -7.84 -1.83 -11.31
C ALA A 64 -7.81 -0.84 -12.48
N LEU A 65 -8.24 -1.23 -13.69
CA LEU A 65 -8.37 -0.30 -14.83
C LEU A 65 -9.37 0.83 -14.54
N THR A 66 -10.48 0.55 -13.84
CA THR A 66 -11.45 1.60 -13.46
C THR A 66 -10.90 2.61 -12.45
N CYS A 67 -9.83 2.27 -11.73
CA CYS A 67 -9.18 3.17 -10.77
C CYS A 67 -8.21 4.19 -11.43
N ILE A 68 -7.82 3.96 -12.69
CA ILE A 68 -6.96 4.89 -13.45
C ILE A 68 -7.61 6.27 -13.65
N PRO A 69 -8.85 6.39 -14.18
CA PRO A 69 -9.49 7.70 -14.31
C PRO A 69 -9.72 8.37 -12.95
N VAL A 70 -9.94 7.59 -11.89
CA VAL A 70 -10.08 8.10 -10.53
C VAL A 70 -8.80 8.78 -10.05
N VAL A 71 -7.63 8.14 -10.23
CA VAL A 71 -6.37 8.73 -9.80
C VAL A 71 -6.05 10.00 -10.58
N PHE A 72 -6.35 10.05 -11.88
CA PHE A 72 -6.16 11.24 -12.70
C PHE A 72 -7.03 12.41 -12.25
N TYR A 73 -8.32 12.14 -12.02
CA TYR A 73 -9.25 13.15 -11.53
C TYR A 73 -8.79 13.68 -10.16
N ALA A 74 -8.46 12.77 -9.24
CA ALA A 74 -8.03 13.14 -7.90
C ALA A 74 -6.72 13.93 -7.91
N TYR A 75 -5.75 13.51 -8.72
CA TYR A 75 -4.48 14.22 -8.90
C TYR A 75 -4.69 15.63 -9.45
N ALA A 76 -5.46 15.78 -10.53
CA ALA A 76 -5.75 17.10 -11.10
C ALA A 76 -6.46 18.03 -10.10
N LYS A 77 -7.41 17.50 -9.31
CA LYS A 77 -8.08 18.26 -8.26
C LYS A 77 -7.18 18.60 -7.08
N GLY A 78 -6.24 17.72 -6.72
CA GLY A 78 -5.22 18.00 -5.71
C GLY A 78 -4.25 19.08 -6.16
N PHE A 79 -3.81 19.00 -7.42
CA PHE A 79 -2.90 19.96 -8.03
C PHE A 79 -3.53 21.34 -8.21
N GLY A 80 -4.82 21.38 -8.55
CA GLY A 80 -5.55 22.64 -8.79
C GLY A 80 -5.45 23.16 -10.23
N SER A 81 -4.95 22.35 -11.15
CA SER A 81 -4.85 22.68 -12.58
C SER A 81 -5.77 21.79 -13.43
N PRO A 82 -6.21 22.26 -14.61
CA PRO A 82 -6.97 21.43 -15.53
C PRO A 82 -6.14 20.24 -16.02
N PHE A 83 -6.78 19.08 -16.15
CA PHE A 83 -6.12 17.82 -16.51
C PHE A 83 -5.37 17.90 -17.84
N LEU A 84 -5.93 18.61 -18.84
CA LEU A 84 -5.34 18.72 -20.16
C LEU A 84 -3.96 19.41 -20.13
N THR A 85 -3.82 20.44 -19.28
CA THR A 85 -2.56 21.15 -19.06
C THR A 85 -1.54 20.24 -18.39
N LEU A 86 -1.95 19.53 -17.33
CA LEU A 86 -1.09 18.55 -16.65
C LEU A 86 -0.64 17.42 -17.57
N PHE A 87 -1.51 16.99 -18.50
CA PHE A 87 -1.18 15.94 -19.45
C PHE A 87 -0.11 16.37 -20.46
N ARG A 88 -0.15 17.63 -20.89
CA ARG A 88 0.86 18.20 -21.79
C ARG A 88 2.19 18.44 -21.07
N GLU A 89 2.14 18.98 -19.86
CA GLU A 89 3.35 19.40 -19.13
C GLU A 89 4.03 18.25 -18.37
N ARG A 90 3.26 17.25 -17.90
CA ARG A 90 3.72 16.24 -16.92
C ARG A 90 3.32 14.81 -17.28
N ARG A 91 3.39 14.46 -18.57
CA ARG A 91 2.97 13.15 -19.10
C ARG A 91 3.62 11.96 -18.39
N VAL A 92 4.93 12.03 -18.11
CA VAL A 92 5.69 10.94 -17.46
C VAL A 92 5.20 10.70 -16.03
N GLU A 93 4.93 11.77 -15.30
CA GLU A 93 4.41 11.71 -13.94
C GLU A 93 3.00 11.11 -13.90
N LEU A 94 2.13 11.52 -14.83
CA LEU A 94 0.80 10.93 -14.95
C LEU A 94 0.85 9.45 -15.33
N LEU A 95 1.73 9.04 -16.25
CA LEU A 95 1.88 7.63 -16.60
C LEU A 95 2.34 6.80 -15.39
N TRP A 96 3.28 7.31 -14.61
CA TRP A 96 3.71 6.68 -13.38
C TRP A 96 2.56 6.56 -12.36
N LEU A 97 1.76 7.62 -12.22
CA LEU A 97 0.59 7.61 -11.34
C LEU A 97 -0.44 6.59 -11.78
N ALA A 98 -0.72 6.50 -13.08
CA ALA A 98 -1.63 5.52 -13.66
C ALA A 98 -1.18 4.10 -13.34
N ILE A 99 0.08 3.78 -13.62
CA ILE A 99 0.62 2.43 -13.45
C ILE A 99 0.72 2.06 -11.96
N LYS A 100 1.38 2.90 -11.14
CA LYS A 100 1.65 2.53 -9.75
C LYS A 100 0.43 2.71 -8.84
N ILE A 101 -0.22 3.87 -8.91
CA ILE A 101 -1.28 4.26 -7.96
C ILE A 101 -2.66 3.92 -8.54
N GLY A 102 -2.85 4.09 -9.84
CA GLY A 102 -4.11 3.80 -10.53
C GLY A 102 -4.32 2.32 -10.84
N PHE A 103 -3.27 1.51 -10.96
CA PHE A 103 -3.40 0.11 -11.38
C PHE A 103 -2.79 -0.89 -10.38
N ILE A 104 -1.47 -0.91 -10.19
CA ILE A 104 -0.80 -1.91 -9.33
C ILE A 104 -1.32 -1.85 -7.89
N TYR A 105 -1.47 -0.64 -7.34
CA TYR A 105 -1.94 -0.45 -5.98
C TYR A 105 -3.38 -0.93 -5.74
N PRO A 106 -4.40 -0.51 -6.51
CA PRO A 106 -5.76 -1.01 -6.34
C PRO A 106 -5.89 -2.50 -6.66
N PHE A 107 -5.11 -3.03 -7.60
CA PHE A 107 -5.06 -4.46 -7.88
C PHE A 107 -4.61 -5.26 -6.65
N PHE A 108 -3.55 -4.83 -5.97
CA PHE A 108 -3.11 -5.45 -4.72
C PHE A 108 -4.13 -5.28 -3.59
N LEU A 109 -4.68 -4.06 -3.43
CA LEU A 109 -5.69 -3.77 -2.42
C LEU A 109 -6.97 -4.59 -2.62
N TYR A 110 -7.35 -4.88 -3.86
CA TYR A 110 -8.48 -5.74 -4.18
C TYR A 110 -8.30 -7.14 -3.56
N PHE A 111 -7.13 -7.78 -3.74
CA PHE A 111 -6.86 -9.08 -3.11
C PHE A 111 -6.80 -9.00 -1.59
N MET A 112 -6.24 -7.94 -1.05
CA MET A 112 -6.25 -7.72 0.40
C MET A 112 -7.67 -7.60 0.94
N MET A 113 -8.57 -6.87 0.27
CA MET A 113 -9.96 -6.74 0.68
C MET A 113 -10.72 -8.06 0.55
N LEU A 114 -10.44 -8.86 -0.48
CA LEU A 114 -10.98 -10.21 -0.58
C LEU A 114 -10.48 -11.11 0.55
N GLY A 115 -9.19 -11.06 0.88
CA GLY A 115 -8.63 -11.78 2.03
C GLY A 115 -9.26 -11.35 3.35
N LEU A 116 -9.48 -10.04 3.54
CA LEU A 116 -10.13 -9.51 4.73
C LEU A 116 -11.58 -10.02 4.85
N VAL A 117 -12.33 -9.99 3.75
CA VAL A 117 -13.71 -10.49 3.76
C VAL A 117 -13.77 -12.00 3.97
N GLU A 118 -12.92 -12.78 3.30
CA GLU A 118 -12.95 -14.24 3.37
C GLU A 118 -12.47 -14.74 4.74
N PHE A 119 -11.32 -14.24 5.22
CA PHE A 119 -10.65 -14.80 6.39
C PHE A 119 -11.02 -14.15 7.71
N VAL A 120 -11.54 -12.91 7.70
CA VAL A 120 -11.89 -12.19 8.94
C VAL A 120 -13.40 -12.07 9.13
N PHE A 121 -14.13 -11.75 8.07
CA PHE A 121 -15.57 -11.47 8.19
C PHE A 121 -16.47 -12.64 7.79
N GLY A 122 -16.07 -13.48 6.84
CA GLY A 122 -16.90 -14.57 6.31
C GLY A 122 -18.14 -14.13 5.52
N TYR A 123 -18.31 -12.84 5.20
CA TYR A 123 -19.54 -12.30 4.59
C TYR A 123 -19.39 -11.92 3.11
N ALA A 124 -20.01 -12.69 2.22
CA ALA A 124 -19.99 -12.45 0.78
C ALA A 124 -20.63 -11.11 0.35
N THR A 125 -21.66 -10.65 1.06
CA THR A 125 -22.41 -9.42 0.75
C THR A 125 -21.59 -8.14 0.93
N VAL A 126 -20.54 -8.18 1.75
CA VAL A 126 -19.72 -7.02 2.07
C VAL A 126 -18.66 -6.75 0.99
N ARG A 127 -18.36 -7.73 0.11
CA ARG A 127 -17.28 -7.63 -0.90
C ARG A 127 -17.40 -6.40 -1.79
N ALA A 128 -18.59 -6.13 -2.33
CA ALA A 128 -18.81 -5.02 -3.26
C ALA A 128 -18.66 -3.64 -2.58
N ALA A 129 -19.19 -3.50 -1.37
CA ALA A 129 -19.03 -2.27 -0.58
C ALA A 129 -17.56 -2.05 -0.21
N MET A 130 -16.85 -3.11 0.16
CA MET A 130 -15.45 -3.05 0.55
C MET A 130 -14.52 -2.68 -0.59
N ILE A 131 -14.87 -3.06 -1.82
CA ILE A 131 -14.09 -2.70 -3.00
C ILE A 131 -14.20 -1.21 -3.32
N SER A 132 -15.32 -0.53 -3.03
CA SER A 132 -15.40 0.93 -3.16
C SER A 132 -14.38 1.69 -2.28
N PHE A 133 -13.93 1.11 -1.16
CA PHE A 133 -12.85 1.68 -0.35
C PHE A 133 -11.49 1.65 -1.05
N VAL A 134 -11.29 0.75 -2.00
CA VAL A 134 -10.05 0.70 -2.79
C VAL A 134 -9.96 1.96 -3.67
N ALA A 135 -11.03 2.32 -4.37
CA ALA A 135 -11.09 3.57 -5.13
C ALA A 135 -11.00 4.82 -4.24
N ALA A 136 -11.56 4.78 -3.04
CA ALA A 136 -11.39 5.83 -2.04
C ALA A 136 -9.90 5.99 -1.63
N ALA A 137 -9.18 4.89 -1.45
CA ALA A 137 -7.75 4.89 -1.12
C ALA A 137 -6.90 5.44 -2.29
N VAL A 138 -7.20 5.02 -3.52
CA VAL A 138 -6.53 5.53 -4.74
C VAL A 138 -6.77 7.03 -4.91
N ALA A 139 -8.02 7.49 -4.78
CA ALA A 139 -8.38 8.89 -4.90
C ALA A 139 -7.71 9.74 -3.81
N ARG A 140 -7.68 9.24 -2.57
CA ARG A 140 -6.97 9.92 -1.48
C ARG A 140 -5.50 10.12 -1.81
N ASP A 141 -4.82 9.05 -2.21
CA ASP A 141 -3.38 9.08 -2.45
C ASP A 141 -3.08 9.94 -3.68
N GLY A 142 -3.85 9.83 -4.76
CA GLY A 142 -3.75 10.69 -5.95
C GLY A 142 -3.94 12.17 -5.64
N PHE A 143 -4.92 12.52 -4.80
CA PHE A 143 -5.16 13.90 -4.37
C PHE A 143 -4.00 14.47 -3.55
N GLU A 144 -3.53 13.72 -2.54
CA GLU A 144 -2.40 14.16 -1.70
C GLU A 144 -1.14 14.38 -2.55
N ILE A 145 -0.85 13.46 -3.45
CA ILE A 145 0.24 13.54 -4.42
C ILE A 145 0.14 14.84 -5.24
N GLY A 146 -1.02 15.12 -5.86
CA GLY A 146 -1.24 16.34 -6.63
C GLY A 146 -1.10 17.60 -5.77
N TYR A 147 -1.63 17.58 -4.55
CA TYR A 147 -1.57 18.70 -3.60
C TYR A 147 -0.15 19.10 -3.25
N TYR A 148 0.72 18.12 -2.96
CA TYR A 148 2.11 18.41 -2.61
C TYR A 148 2.90 18.88 -3.82
N ARG A 149 2.66 18.32 -5.02
CA ARG A 149 3.34 18.75 -6.24
C ARG A 149 3.04 20.19 -6.64
N ALA A 150 1.80 20.64 -6.48
CA ALA A 150 1.45 22.03 -6.75
C ALA A 150 2.15 23.03 -5.81
N ARG A 151 2.54 22.60 -4.60
CA ARG A 151 3.12 23.47 -3.56
C ARG A 151 4.63 23.32 -3.42
N SER A 152 5.22 22.37 -4.12
CA SER A 152 6.66 22.13 -4.17
C SER A 152 7.09 21.93 -5.63
N PRO A 153 7.05 22.99 -6.48
CA PRO A 153 7.46 22.89 -7.88
C PRO A 153 8.95 22.57 -8.01
N ASP A 154 9.78 23.13 -7.12
CA ASP A 154 11.25 23.08 -7.17
C ASP A 154 11.87 22.05 -6.22
N GLN A 155 11.14 21.59 -5.20
CA GLN A 155 11.62 20.52 -4.33
C GLN A 155 11.34 19.16 -4.98
N ARG A 156 12.41 18.39 -5.21
CA ARG A 156 12.33 16.99 -5.65
C ARG A 156 11.62 16.17 -4.58
N ILE A 157 10.31 16.05 -4.67
CA ILE A 157 9.55 15.14 -3.82
C ILE A 157 9.97 13.71 -4.22
N HIS A 158 10.82 13.07 -3.42
CA HIS A 158 11.41 11.74 -3.68
C HIS A 158 10.41 10.57 -3.66
N ILE A 159 9.11 10.87 -3.77
CA ILE A 159 7.99 9.93 -3.91
C ILE A 159 7.73 9.59 -5.39
N PHE A 160 8.13 10.49 -6.27
CA PHE A 160 7.77 10.52 -7.69
C PHE A 160 8.82 9.84 -8.58
N PRO A 161 8.57 9.69 -9.91
CA PRO A 161 9.58 9.27 -10.87
C PRO A 161 10.79 10.21 -11.01
N ASP A 162 11.10 11.03 -9.99
CA ASP A 162 12.25 11.94 -9.89
C ASP A 162 13.58 11.18 -9.73
N GLY A 163 13.67 9.95 -10.25
CA GLY A 163 14.94 9.28 -10.57
C GLY A 163 15.75 8.73 -9.39
N ALA A 164 15.25 8.82 -8.14
CA ALA A 164 15.92 8.19 -7.01
C ALA A 164 15.79 6.66 -7.12
N SER A 165 16.76 6.04 -7.78
CA SER A 165 16.85 4.60 -7.89
C SER A 165 17.01 3.98 -6.49
N ILE A 166 16.33 2.86 -6.27
CA ILE A 166 16.57 2.01 -5.09
C ILE A 166 17.95 1.35 -5.17
N LEU A 167 18.55 1.27 -6.36
CA LEU A 167 19.80 0.55 -6.61
C LEU A 167 21.01 1.15 -5.85
N PRO A 168 21.27 2.47 -5.85
CA PRO A 168 22.27 3.08 -4.97
C PRO A 168 22.07 2.76 -3.50
N TYR A 169 20.81 2.77 -3.03
CA TYR A 169 20.51 2.40 -1.66
C TYR A 169 20.80 0.91 -1.40
N LEU A 170 20.38 0.00 -2.28
CA LEU A 170 20.67 -1.44 -2.14
C LEU A 170 22.17 -1.74 -2.07
N LYS A 171 22.98 -0.98 -2.82
CA LYS A 171 24.45 -1.10 -2.78
C LYS A 171 25.03 -0.64 -1.44
N SER A 172 24.40 0.32 -0.78
CA SER A 172 24.83 0.87 0.52
C SER A 172 24.02 0.32 1.70
N ALA A 173 23.08 -0.59 1.47
CA ALA A 173 22.10 -0.99 2.47
C ALA A 173 22.78 -1.88 3.52
N PRO A 174 22.40 -1.75 4.81
CA PRO A 174 22.88 -2.65 5.85
C PRO A 174 22.19 -4.02 5.69
N LEU A 175 22.66 -4.82 4.73
CA LEU A 175 22.09 -6.13 4.39
C LEU A 175 21.99 -7.05 5.60
N ALA A 176 22.96 -7.01 6.51
CA ALA A 176 22.93 -7.77 7.76
C ALA A 176 21.71 -7.44 8.63
N CYS A 177 21.28 -6.17 8.69
CA CYS A 177 20.08 -5.79 9.43
C CYS A 177 18.80 -6.29 8.74
N ILE A 178 18.74 -6.20 7.41
CA ILE A 178 17.59 -6.69 6.64
C ILE A 178 17.46 -8.22 6.80
N LEU A 179 18.58 -8.94 6.65
CA LEU A 179 18.65 -10.39 6.82
C LEU A 179 18.30 -10.81 8.25
N LEU A 180 18.77 -10.11 9.29
CA LEU A 180 18.40 -10.39 10.67
C LEU A 180 16.88 -10.35 10.85
N PHE A 181 16.25 -9.30 10.35
CA PHE A 181 14.81 -9.13 10.50
C PHE A 181 13.98 -10.13 9.69
N ILE A 182 14.47 -10.50 8.50
CA ILE A 182 13.92 -11.58 7.69
C ILE A 182 14.04 -12.92 8.42
N SER A 183 15.20 -13.24 8.98
CA SER A 183 15.45 -14.48 9.70
C SER A 183 14.58 -14.63 10.94
N VAL A 184 14.39 -13.56 11.71
CA VAL A 184 13.46 -13.56 12.86
C VAL A 184 12.02 -13.80 12.38
N SER A 185 11.58 -13.11 11.32
CA SER A 185 10.23 -13.30 10.77
C SER A 185 10.02 -14.72 10.24
N CYS A 186 11.04 -15.29 9.58
CA CYS A 186 11.08 -16.66 9.11
C CYS A 186 10.98 -17.66 10.27
N GLY A 187 11.82 -17.50 11.30
CA GLY A 187 11.84 -18.38 12.46
C GLY A 187 10.50 -18.37 13.20
N VAL A 188 9.94 -17.18 13.48
CA VAL A 188 8.63 -17.07 14.14
C VAL A 188 7.53 -17.73 13.30
N GLY A 189 7.50 -17.47 11.99
CA GLY A 189 6.50 -18.10 11.11
C GLY A 189 6.66 -19.62 11.02
N PHE A 190 7.89 -20.12 10.97
CA PHE A 190 8.18 -21.55 10.87
C PHE A 190 7.78 -22.31 12.14
N PHE A 191 8.14 -21.78 13.31
CA PHE A 191 7.86 -22.45 14.59
C PHE A 191 6.40 -22.31 15.02
N LEU A 192 5.76 -21.17 14.78
CA LEU A 192 4.36 -20.96 15.19
C LEU A 192 3.35 -21.37 14.14
N GLY A 193 3.74 -21.51 12.86
CA GLY A 193 2.85 -21.89 11.76
C GLY A 193 2.01 -23.14 12.03
N PRO A 194 2.59 -24.25 12.50
CA PRO A 194 1.84 -25.47 12.84
C PRO A 194 0.87 -25.30 14.02
N THR A 195 1.12 -24.34 14.91
CA THR A 195 0.29 -24.11 16.11
C THR A 195 -0.86 -23.13 15.88
N LEU A 196 -0.83 -22.40 14.76
CA LEU A 196 -1.79 -21.33 14.45
C LEU A 196 -2.64 -21.74 13.26
N GLU A 197 -3.68 -22.53 13.49
CA GLU A 197 -4.62 -22.93 12.43
C GLU A 197 -5.56 -21.80 12.01
N ASN A 198 -5.88 -20.88 12.94
CA ASN A 198 -6.81 -19.79 12.68
C ASN A 198 -6.13 -18.65 11.87
N PRO A 199 -6.65 -18.29 10.68
CA PRO A 199 -6.12 -17.20 9.86
C PRO A 199 -6.03 -15.86 10.59
N ILE A 200 -6.98 -15.55 11.48
CA ILE A 200 -6.99 -14.31 12.28
C ILE A 200 -5.75 -14.27 13.18
N HIS A 201 -5.40 -15.38 13.83
CA HIS A 201 -4.21 -15.43 14.68
C HIS A 201 -2.92 -15.29 13.86
N GLN A 202 -2.85 -15.91 12.67
CA GLN A 202 -1.74 -15.73 11.74
C GLN A 202 -1.58 -14.27 11.31
N ILE A 203 -2.69 -13.60 10.97
CA ILE A 203 -2.70 -12.18 10.58
C ILE A 203 -2.25 -11.28 11.74
N LEU A 204 -2.76 -11.50 12.95
CA LEU A 204 -2.37 -10.73 14.14
C LEU A 204 -0.90 -10.93 14.48
N LEU A 205 -0.41 -12.18 14.44
CA LEU A 205 1.00 -12.48 14.66
C LEU A 205 1.88 -11.79 13.63
N ALA A 206 1.55 -11.91 12.33
CA ALA A 206 2.27 -11.23 11.26
C ALA A 206 2.26 -9.71 11.47
N GLY A 207 1.10 -9.13 11.81
CA GLY A 207 0.95 -7.71 12.13
C GLY A 207 1.86 -7.26 13.27
N ILE A 208 1.89 -8.00 14.37
CA ILE A 208 2.71 -7.67 15.55
C ILE A 208 4.19 -7.82 15.22
N VAL A 209 4.62 -9.00 14.74
CA VAL A 209 6.04 -9.30 14.52
C VAL A 209 6.60 -8.38 13.45
N VAL A 210 5.99 -8.35 12.27
CA VAL A 210 6.48 -7.51 11.17
C VAL A 210 6.34 -6.02 11.53
N GLY A 211 5.27 -5.62 12.22
CA GLY A 211 5.08 -4.25 12.69
C GLY A 211 6.17 -3.80 13.67
N VAL A 212 6.54 -4.63 14.65
CA VAL A 212 7.63 -4.35 15.61
C VAL A 212 8.95 -4.22 14.86
N MET A 213 9.28 -5.18 14.00
CA MET A 213 10.55 -5.19 13.25
C MET A 213 10.68 -3.99 12.32
N THR A 214 9.57 -3.62 11.67
CA THR A 214 9.49 -2.42 10.83
C THR A 214 9.63 -1.14 11.67
N THR A 215 9.11 -1.12 12.90
CA THR A 215 9.25 0.01 13.83
C THR A 215 10.69 0.17 14.33
N ILE A 216 11.37 -0.94 14.63
CA ILE A 216 12.79 -0.94 14.99
C ILE A 216 13.62 -0.44 13.80
N ALA A 217 13.34 -0.93 12.59
CA ALA A 217 13.99 -0.45 11.37
C ALA A 217 13.78 1.05 11.17
N TYR A 218 12.57 1.56 11.44
CA TYR A 218 12.24 2.99 11.36
C TYR A 218 13.02 3.83 12.37
N ALA A 219 13.03 3.41 13.64
CA ALA A 219 13.76 4.07 14.72
C ALA A 219 15.25 4.21 14.36
N ARG A 220 15.85 3.14 13.83
CA ARG A 220 17.24 3.14 13.38
C ARG A 220 17.47 4.02 12.16
N ALA A 221 16.62 3.94 11.16
CA ALA A 221 16.82 4.63 9.89
C ALA A 221 16.57 6.16 9.98
N THR A 222 15.77 6.60 10.95
CA THR A 222 15.41 8.03 11.15
C THR A 222 15.94 8.62 12.44
N CYS A 223 16.70 7.85 13.23
CA CYS A 223 17.13 8.20 14.60
C CYS A 223 15.96 8.60 15.52
N ALA A 224 14.74 8.14 15.24
CA ALA A 224 13.56 8.44 16.03
C ALA A 224 13.59 7.68 17.36
N SER A 225 13.64 8.40 18.47
CA SER A 225 13.69 7.83 19.84
C SER A 225 12.41 8.06 20.65
N SER A 226 11.50 8.92 20.20
CA SER A 226 10.28 9.26 20.96
C SER A 226 9.32 8.06 21.04
N PRO A 227 8.98 7.54 22.25
CA PRO A 227 8.07 6.40 22.40
C PRO A 227 6.69 6.66 21.79
N LYS A 228 6.20 7.90 21.88
CA LYS A 228 4.92 8.31 21.28
C LYS A 228 4.95 8.26 19.75
N LEU A 229 6.08 8.64 19.14
CA LEU A 229 6.25 8.57 17.69
C LEU A 229 6.36 7.11 17.23
N LEU A 230 7.13 6.30 17.96
CA LEU A 230 7.30 4.87 17.68
C LEU A 230 6.00 4.08 17.87
N ALA A 231 5.22 4.35 18.91
CA ALA A 231 3.91 3.72 19.10
C ALA A 231 2.92 4.11 18.00
N ARG A 232 2.92 5.38 17.59
CA ARG A 232 2.11 5.84 16.46
C ARG A 232 2.52 5.14 15.17
N PHE A 233 3.82 5.07 14.91
CA PHE A 233 4.38 4.39 13.75
C PHE A 233 4.06 2.89 13.76
N PHE A 234 4.17 2.23 14.90
CA PHE A 234 3.83 0.83 15.07
C PHE A 234 2.37 0.57 14.72
N ILE A 235 1.42 1.31 15.30
CA ILE A 235 0.00 1.15 14.97
C ILE A 235 -0.22 1.45 13.49
N TRP A 236 0.23 2.62 13.05
CA TRP A 236 0.13 3.07 11.67
C TRP A 236 1.42 3.81 11.25
N PRO A 237 2.19 3.30 10.26
CA PRO A 237 1.80 2.26 9.31
C PRO A 237 2.24 0.82 9.64
N GLY A 238 3.13 0.58 10.61
CA GLY A 238 3.81 -0.71 10.81
C GLY A 238 2.90 -1.94 10.81
N PHE A 239 2.07 -2.08 11.85
CA PHE A 239 1.10 -3.16 12.05
C PHE A 239 0.10 -3.23 10.91
N THR A 240 -0.54 -2.09 10.58
CA THR A 240 -1.58 -2.07 9.55
C THR A 240 -1.09 -2.48 8.17
N MET A 241 0.10 -2.03 7.75
CA MET A 241 0.66 -2.43 6.46
C MET A 241 1.14 -3.88 6.49
N ALA A 242 1.67 -4.36 7.62
CA ALA A 242 2.04 -5.77 7.77
C ALA A 242 0.83 -6.68 7.57
N VAL A 243 -0.28 -6.38 8.25
CA VAL A 243 -1.57 -7.06 8.07
C VAL A 243 -2.04 -6.98 6.62
N THR A 244 -1.94 -5.80 6.01
CA THR A 244 -2.38 -5.57 4.63
C THR A 244 -1.58 -6.41 3.62
N TYR A 245 -0.25 -6.44 3.76
CA TYR A 245 0.63 -7.24 2.91
C TYR A 245 0.40 -8.73 3.10
N PHE A 246 0.32 -9.16 4.36
CA PHE A 246 0.08 -10.54 4.72
C PHE A 246 -1.25 -11.05 4.16
N LEU A 247 -2.35 -10.31 4.35
CA LEU A 247 -3.67 -10.66 3.83
C LEU A 247 -3.72 -10.76 2.30
N GLY A 248 -3.12 -9.79 1.61
CA GLY A 248 -3.06 -9.81 0.15
C GLY A 248 -2.29 -11.02 -0.38
N LEU A 249 -1.13 -11.31 0.21
CA LEU A 249 -0.32 -12.49 -0.17
C LEU A 249 -1.02 -13.80 0.20
N LEU A 250 -1.57 -13.91 1.41
CA LEU A 250 -2.29 -15.10 1.87
C LEU A 250 -3.45 -15.44 0.92
N TYR A 251 -4.23 -14.45 0.51
CA TYR A 251 -5.32 -14.66 -0.44
C TYR A 251 -4.81 -15.11 -1.81
N ILE A 252 -3.74 -14.48 -2.33
CA ILE A 252 -3.13 -14.90 -3.61
C ILE A 252 -2.63 -16.34 -3.54
N PHE A 253 -1.88 -16.70 -2.49
CA PHE A 253 -1.32 -18.04 -2.33
C PHE A 253 -2.41 -19.11 -2.20
N ARG A 254 -3.36 -18.92 -1.27
CA ARG A 254 -4.40 -19.93 -1.00
C ARG A 254 -5.47 -20.02 -2.07
N MET A 255 -5.92 -18.88 -2.60
CA MET A 255 -7.13 -18.83 -3.44
C MET A 255 -6.84 -18.71 -4.92
N MET A 256 -5.67 -18.20 -5.32
CA MET A 256 -5.32 -18.08 -6.74
C MET A 256 -4.33 -19.14 -7.20
N LEU A 257 -3.33 -19.45 -6.39
CA LEU A 257 -2.31 -20.43 -6.72
C LEU A 257 -2.65 -21.83 -6.19
N GLU A 258 -3.70 -21.96 -5.37
CA GLU A 258 -4.16 -23.21 -4.75
C GLU A 258 -2.98 -23.98 -4.10
N THR A 259 -2.00 -23.24 -3.56
CA THR A 259 -0.76 -23.85 -3.07
C THR A 259 -1.00 -24.60 -1.77
N THR A 260 -0.71 -25.90 -1.77
CA THR A 260 -0.70 -26.74 -0.57
C THR A 260 0.69 -26.74 0.07
N LEU A 261 1.06 -25.63 0.70
CA LEU A 261 2.30 -25.56 1.48
C LEU A 261 2.06 -26.05 2.91
N PRO A 262 3.04 -26.67 3.57
CA PRO A 262 2.97 -26.93 5.01
C PRO A 262 2.73 -25.62 5.79
N PRO A 263 1.92 -25.62 6.88
CA PRO A 263 1.58 -24.41 7.61
C PRO A 263 2.80 -23.60 8.11
N SER A 264 3.88 -24.28 8.48
CA SER A 264 5.16 -23.65 8.86
C SER A 264 5.80 -22.87 7.71
N VAL A 265 5.85 -23.49 6.52
CA VAL A 265 6.47 -22.91 5.32
C VAL A 265 5.62 -21.75 4.79
N GLU A 266 4.30 -21.91 4.76
CA GLU A 266 3.38 -20.87 4.32
C GLU A 266 3.50 -19.62 5.19
N LEU A 267 3.37 -19.76 6.51
CA LEU A 267 3.43 -18.62 7.42
C LEU A 267 4.80 -17.94 7.39
N ALA A 268 5.88 -18.72 7.39
CA ALA A 268 7.24 -18.19 7.28
C ALA A 268 7.43 -17.38 5.98
N LEU A 269 7.02 -17.93 4.84
CA LEU A 269 7.16 -17.26 3.54
C LEU A 269 6.39 -15.94 3.48
N LEU A 270 5.13 -15.95 3.91
CA LEU A 270 4.28 -14.76 3.91
C LEU A 270 4.82 -13.67 4.83
N MET A 271 5.33 -14.04 6.01
CA MET A 271 5.98 -13.11 6.95
C MET A 271 7.32 -12.58 6.42
N VAL A 272 8.12 -13.41 5.76
CA VAL A 272 9.39 -13.01 5.13
C VAL A 272 9.14 -12.00 4.01
N ILE A 273 8.20 -12.27 3.11
CA ILE A 273 7.91 -11.34 2.01
C ILE A 273 7.38 -10.01 2.57
N SER A 274 6.45 -10.06 3.52
CA SER A 274 5.86 -8.86 4.14
C SER A 274 6.90 -8.03 4.89
N SER A 275 7.78 -8.67 5.65
CA SER A 275 8.84 -8.00 6.42
C SER A 275 9.94 -7.44 5.52
N ALA A 276 10.47 -8.25 4.60
CA ALA A 276 11.48 -7.82 3.63
C ALA A 276 11.02 -6.57 2.89
N TRP A 277 9.77 -6.57 2.41
CA TRP A 277 9.21 -5.44 1.70
C TRP A 277 9.10 -4.20 2.60
N LEU A 278 8.46 -4.31 3.77
CA LEU A 278 8.25 -3.16 4.67
C LEU A 278 9.54 -2.57 5.22
N ILE A 279 10.50 -3.40 5.57
CA ILE A 279 11.80 -2.96 6.08
C ILE A 279 12.57 -2.22 4.99
N LEU A 280 12.56 -2.75 3.77
CA LEU A 280 13.15 -2.08 2.61
C LEU A 280 12.49 -0.71 2.39
N GLU A 281 11.16 -0.64 2.46
CA GLU A 281 10.42 0.61 2.31
C GLU A 281 10.84 1.64 3.36
N VAL A 282 10.92 1.24 4.62
CA VAL A 282 11.24 2.12 5.76
C VAL A 282 12.68 2.58 5.76
N GLN A 283 13.62 1.68 5.52
CA GLN A 283 15.03 2.06 5.45
C GLN A 283 15.29 2.99 4.25
N PHE A 284 14.61 2.77 3.13
CA PHE A 284 14.68 3.70 2.01
C PHE A 284 14.10 5.08 2.37
N VAL A 285 13.07 5.16 3.21
CA VAL A 285 12.60 6.45 3.74
C VAL A 285 13.68 7.12 4.59
N GLY A 286 14.34 6.40 5.50
CA GLY A 286 15.44 6.94 6.30
C GLY A 286 16.62 7.44 5.46
N TYR A 287 16.96 6.70 4.40
CA TYR A 287 17.97 7.13 3.42
C TYR A 287 17.58 8.45 2.73
N LEU A 288 16.30 8.62 2.40
CA LEU A 288 15.81 9.86 1.78
C LEU A 288 15.80 11.02 2.76
N THR A 289 15.42 10.82 4.04
CA THR A 289 15.49 11.88 5.05
C THR A 289 16.91 12.37 5.24
N GLY A 290 17.89 11.46 5.35
CA GLY A 290 19.29 11.82 5.52
C GLY A 290 19.88 12.62 4.35
N ARG A 291 19.33 12.45 3.13
CA ARG A 291 19.70 13.28 1.97
C ARG A 291 19.04 14.65 1.97
N ILE A 292 17.79 14.74 2.42
CA ILE A 292 17.04 16.00 2.48
C ILE A 292 17.68 16.96 3.48
N ASP A 293 18.18 16.46 4.62
CA ASP A 293 18.82 17.31 5.64
C ASP A 293 20.24 17.79 5.26
N SER A 294 20.81 17.26 4.18
CA SER A 294 22.20 17.53 3.75
C SER A 294 22.34 18.47 2.54
N GLY A 295 21.24 19.01 2.02
CA GLY A 295 21.21 19.92 0.87
C GLY A 295 20.46 21.21 1.17
#